data_AF-A0A1L9V3U7-F1
#
_entry.id   AF-A0A1L9V3U7-F1
#
_cell.length_a   1.000
_cell.length_b   1.000
_cell.length_c   1.000
_cell.angle_alpha   90.00
_cell.angle_beta   90.00
_cell.angle_gamma   90.00
#
_symmetry.space_group_name_H-M   'P 1'
#
loop_
_entity.id
_entity.type
_entity.pdbx_description
1 polymer ?
#
loop_
_entity_poly.entity_id
_entity_poly.type
_entity_poly.pdbx_seq_one_letter_code
_entity_poly.pdbx_strand_id
1 'polypeptide(L)'
;MLPTIEYETLRDFSGLDTIRQSCVSRSNGIQVDNLPIPGFEALGSLESQLPEGSLVKNDLPKSSPGVTAVMEACHKLSHEVFKNLSHALELPWEKYLGEMHEFTAPSMDSLKTFKSREPIRNEWSTLTIIVNTASLQSATVLYGTALSVFAEGATAVVNGETVDTNLLSQGQGVADGSWLVYYVSPNNDVFYTRTAGALMSPLSSDEYERRIRVRDLYPLA
;
A
#
# COMPACT_ATOMS: atom_id res chain seq x y z
N MET A 1 18.20 -2.67 -2.06
CA MET A 1 17.75 -3.32 -0.81
C MET A 1 16.80 -2.36 -0.12
N LEU A 2 15.63 -2.83 0.31
CA LEU A 2 14.66 -1.97 0.99
C LEU A 2 15.14 -1.67 2.42
N PRO A 3 14.97 -0.43 2.92
CA PRO A 3 15.23 -0.13 4.33
C PRO A 3 14.25 -0.89 5.22
N THR A 4 14.76 -1.44 6.31
CA THR A 4 13.99 -2.24 7.27
C THR A 4 13.57 -1.40 8.47
N ILE A 5 12.33 -1.59 8.91
CA ILE A 5 11.74 -0.93 10.09
C ILE A 5 10.93 -1.95 10.89
N GLU A 6 10.93 -1.83 12.21
CA GLU A 6 10.05 -2.65 13.06
C GLU A 6 8.65 -2.05 13.12
N TYR A 7 7.61 -2.90 13.14
CA TYR A 7 6.23 -2.44 13.18
C TYR A 7 5.92 -1.47 14.33
N GLU A 8 6.41 -1.73 15.55
CA GLU A 8 6.14 -0.85 16.70
C GLU A 8 6.73 0.56 16.50
N THR A 9 7.85 0.67 15.79
CA THR A 9 8.49 1.98 15.50
C THR A 9 7.70 2.82 14.50
N LEU A 10 6.80 2.20 13.72
CA LEU A 10 5.81 2.93 12.92
C LEU A 10 4.72 3.54 13.82
N ARG A 11 4.38 2.90 14.93
CA ARG A 11 3.28 3.35 15.80
C ARG A 11 3.66 4.52 16.70
N ASP A 12 4.91 4.56 17.14
CA ASP A 12 5.44 5.63 18.01
C ASP A 12 6.28 6.67 17.25
N PHE A 13 6.40 6.55 15.93
CA PHE A 13 7.20 7.39 15.04
C PHE A 13 8.71 7.37 15.30
N SER A 14 9.23 6.47 16.15
CA SER A 14 10.67 6.36 16.38
C SER A 14 11.45 5.92 15.13
N GLY A 15 10.77 5.29 14.15
CA GLY A 15 11.35 4.92 12.86
C GLY A 15 11.17 5.96 11.74
N LEU A 16 10.65 7.15 12.04
CA LEU A 16 10.31 8.17 11.03
C LEU A 16 11.50 8.57 10.15
N ASP A 17 12.71 8.66 10.70
CA ASP A 17 13.89 9.05 9.92
C ASP A 17 14.25 8.00 8.87
N THR A 18 14.00 6.71 9.12
CA THR A 18 14.14 5.64 8.12
C THR A 18 13.15 5.84 6.97
N ILE A 19 11.92 6.25 7.26
CA ILE A 19 10.90 6.56 6.24
C ILE A 19 11.26 7.83 5.46
N ARG A 20 11.78 8.87 6.13
CA ARG A 20 12.28 10.06 5.42
C ARG A 20 13.41 9.70 4.48
N GLN A 21 14.36 8.90 4.95
CA GLN A 21 15.49 8.49 4.16
C GLN A 21 15.07 7.59 2.97
N SER A 22 14.07 6.73 3.14
CA SER A 22 13.53 5.94 2.03
C SER A 22 12.90 6.83 0.95
N CYS A 23 12.16 7.88 1.32
CA CYS A 23 11.63 8.86 0.39
C CYS A 23 12.74 9.66 -0.31
N VAL A 24 13.66 10.26 0.46
CA VAL A 24 14.76 11.08 -0.08
C VAL A 24 15.67 10.28 -1.03
N SER A 25 15.95 9.02 -0.69
CA SER A 25 16.76 8.13 -1.54
C SER A 25 16.00 7.57 -2.73
N ARG A 26 14.70 7.88 -2.87
CA ARG A 26 13.80 7.30 -3.87
C ARG A 26 13.87 5.77 -3.83
N SER A 27 13.72 5.20 -2.64
CA SER A 27 13.49 3.77 -2.46
C SER A 27 12.13 3.38 -3.06
N ASN A 28 12.00 2.13 -3.48
CA ASN A 28 10.74 1.55 -3.96
C ASN A 28 9.77 1.19 -2.82
N GLY A 29 10.18 1.37 -1.56
CA GLY A 29 9.39 0.99 -0.41
C GLY A 29 10.23 0.76 0.84
N ILE A 30 9.67 -0.04 1.74
CA ILE A 30 10.25 -0.44 3.04
C ILE A 30 9.97 -1.92 3.31
N GLN A 31 10.79 -2.52 4.17
CA GLN A 31 10.55 -3.82 4.78
C GLN A 31 10.07 -3.60 6.21
N VAL A 32 8.91 -4.13 6.57
CA VAL A 32 8.35 -4.05 7.93
C VAL A 32 8.48 -5.39 8.62
N ASP A 33 9.23 -5.44 9.71
CA ASP A 33 9.47 -6.64 10.50
C ASP A 33 8.70 -6.63 11.82
N ASN A 34 8.66 -7.79 12.48
CA ASN A 34 7.97 -8.02 13.76
C ASN A 34 6.49 -7.64 13.72
N LEU A 35 5.78 -7.97 12.64
CA LEU A 35 4.33 -7.71 12.50
C LEU A 35 3.55 -8.44 13.62
N PRO A 36 2.99 -7.73 14.62
CA PRO A 36 2.24 -8.34 15.69
C PRO A 36 0.73 -8.30 15.40
N ILE A 37 0.34 -8.19 14.12
CA ILE A 37 -1.02 -7.81 13.76
C ILE A 37 -1.92 -9.06 13.78
N PRO A 38 -2.90 -9.14 14.70
CA PRO A 38 -3.84 -10.25 14.74
C PRO A 38 -4.58 -10.34 13.40
N GLY A 39 -4.64 -11.54 12.83
CA GLY A 39 -5.18 -11.76 11.48
C GLY A 39 -4.15 -12.38 10.54
N PHE A 40 -2.86 -12.02 10.65
CA PHE A 40 -1.83 -12.72 9.87
C PHE A 40 -1.66 -14.16 10.34
N GLU A 41 -1.80 -14.45 11.63
CA GLU A 41 -1.78 -15.83 12.18
C GLU A 41 -2.86 -16.74 11.57
N ALA A 42 -3.98 -16.17 11.09
CA ALA A 42 -5.02 -16.91 10.40
C ALA A 42 -4.60 -17.37 8.99
N LEU A 43 -3.54 -16.80 8.40
CA LEU A 43 -3.04 -17.14 7.06
C LEU A 43 -2.53 -18.56 6.95
N GLY A 44 -1.94 -19.11 8.01
CA GLY A 44 -1.43 -20.48 8.01
C GLY A 44 -2.50 -21.55 7.74
N SER A 45 -3.78 -21.21 7.90
CA SER A 45 -4.93 -22.08 7.59
C SER A 45 -5.78 -21.61 6.40
N LEU A 46 -5.39 -20.52 5.72
CA LEU A 46 -6.16 -19.88 4.64
C LEU A 46 -5.72 -20.27 3.22
N GLU A 47 -4.61 -20.98 3.02
CA GLU A 47 -4.19 -21.38 1.65
C GLU A 47 -5.26 -22.17 0.90
N SER A 48 -6.11 -22.94 1.61
CA SER A 48 -7.23 -23.67 1.03
C SER A 48 -8.55 -22.88 0.95
N GLN A 49 -8.59 -21.67 1.51
CA GLN A 49 -9.80 -20.83 1.62
C GLN A 49 -9.72 -19.54 0.81
N LEU A 50 -8.54 -19.17 0.33
CA LEU A 50 -8.35 -18.04 -0.57
C LEU A 50 -8.82 -18.46 -1.97
N PRO A 51 -9.93 -17.90 -2.49
CA PRO A 51 -10.37 -18.18 -3.85
C PRO A 51 -9.28 -17.77 -4.86
N GLU A 52 -9.09 -18.57 -5.90
CA GLU A 52 -8.26 -18.18 -7.04
C GLU A 52 -8.84 -16.91 -7.67
N GLY A 53 -8.15 -15.77 -7.50
CA GLY A 53 -8.58 -14.49 -8.05
C GLY A 53 -8.36 -13.30 -7.12
N SER A 54 -8.97 -12.18 -7.52
CA SER A 54 -8.91 -10.91 -6.78
C SER A 54 -10.12 -10.76 -5.87
N LEU A 55 -9.89 -10.57 -4.58
CA LEU A 55 -10.93 -10.21 -3.62
C LEU A 55 -10.90 -8.72 -3.36
N VAL A 56 -11.98 -8.02 -3.72
CA VAL A 56 -12.16 -6.59 -3.41
C VAL A 56 -12.84 -6.47 -2.05
N LYS A 57 -12.43 -5.51 -1.21
CA LYS A 57 -12.92 -5.32 0.17
C LYS A 57 -14.46 -5.28 0.26
N ASN A 58 -15.14 -4.71 -0.73
CA ASN A 58 -16.61 -4.58 -0.75
C ASN A 58 -17.34 -5.81 -1.29
N ASP A 59 -16.64 -6.72 -1.97
CA ASP A 59 -17.19 -7.95 -2.54
C ASP A 59 -16.92 -9.17 -1.65
N LEU A 60 -16.40 -8.96 -0.43
CA LEU A 60 -16.10 -10.03 0.50
C LEU A 60 -17.37 -10.83 0.81
N PRO A 61 -17.41 -12.13 0.47
CA PRO A 61 -18.48 -12.96 0.97
C PRO A 61 -18.36 -12.98 2.50
N LYS A 62 -19.46 -12.71 3.21
CA LYS A 62 -19.56 -12.74 4.68
C LYS A 62 -19.12 -14.06 5.33
N SER A 63 -18.72 -15.05 4.53
CA SER A 63 -18.45 -16.44 4.87
C SER A 63 -16.97 -16.78 5.10
N SER A 64 -16.02 -15.83 5.01
CA SER A 64 -14.59 -16.12 5.20
C SER A 64 -13.93 -15.21 6.26
N PRO A 65 -14.16 -15.45 7.56
CA PRO A 65 -13.64 -14.62 8.66
C PRO A 65 -12.11 -14.43 8.64
N GLY A 66 -11.36 -15.45 8.23
CA GLY A 66 -9.90 -15.35 8.14
C GLY A 66 -9.44 -14.37 7.06
N VAL A 67 -10.09 -14.35 5.89
CA VAL A 67 -9.79 -13.39 4.81
C VAL A 67 -10.10 -11.97 5.28
N THR A 68 -11.23 -11.77 5.95
CA THR A 68 -11.59 -10.47 6.55
C THR A 68 -10.52 -10.01 7.53
N ALA A 69 -10.08 -10.88 8.44
CA ALA A 69 -9.05 -10.55 9.44
C ALA A 69 -7.71 -10.16 8.79
N VAL A 70 -7.31 -10.85 7.72
CA VAL A 70 -6.11 -10.52 6.95
C VAL A 70 -6.23 -9.16 6.27
N MET A 71 -7.37 -8.88 5.63
CA MET A 71 -7.59 -7.58 5.01
C MET A 71 -7.62 -6.46 6.04
N GLU A 72 -8.25 -6.67 7.20
CA GLU A 72 -8.22 -5.71 8.33
C GLU A 72 -6.79 -5.48 8.84
N ALA A 73 -5.97 -6.55 8.91
CA ALA A 73 -4.59 -6.47 9.33
C ALA A 73 -3.72 -5.68 8.34
N CYS A 74 -3.83 -5.97 7.03
CA CYS A 74 -3.16 -5.22 5.97
C CYS A 74 -3.63 -3.75 5.94
N HIS A 75 -4.93 -3.53 6.12
CA HIS A 75 -5.53 -2.20 6.18
C HIS A 75 -4.96 -1.39 7.35
N LYS A 76 -4.87 -1.99 8.55
CA LYS A 76 -4.24 -1.38 9.71
C LYS A 76 -2.77 -1.05 9.48
N LEU A 77 -2.00 -1.97 8.87
CA LEU A 77 -0.62 -1.71 8.50
C LEU A 77 -0.51 -0.51 7.55
N SER A 78 -1.37 -0.44 6.53
CA SER A 78 -1.38 0.68 5.59
C SER A 78 -1.58 2.02 6.29
N HIS A 79 -2.46 2.08 7.29
CA HIS A 79 -2.71 3.28 8.07
C HIS A 79 -1.47 3.74 8.85
N GLU A 80 -0.77 2.83 9.52
CA GLU A 80 0.45 3.19 10.26
C GLU A 80 1.56 3.65 9.32
N VAL A 81 1.72 3.01 8.15
CA VAL A 81 2.67 3.46 7.12
C VAL A 81 2.29 4.84 6.60
N PHE A 82 1.01 5.09 6.31
CA PHE A 82 0.58 6.39 5.79
C PHE A 82 0.75 7.53 6.78
N LYS A 83 0.50 7.31 8.08
CA LYS A 83 0.82 8.32 9.10
C LYS A 83 2.29 8.69 9.04
N ASN A 84 3.19 7.71 8.95
CA ASN A 84 4.62 8.02 8.85
C ASN A 84 4.97 8.74 7.55
N LEU A 85 4.39 8.34 6.42
CA LEU A 85 4.58 9.02 5.13
C LEU A 85 4.05 10.46 5.16
N SER A 86 2.95 10.74 5.85
CA SER A 86 2.41 12.09 6.01
C SER A 86 3.42 13.02 6.69
N HIS A 87 4.04 12.54 7.76
CA HIS A 87 5.08 13.27 8.49
C HIS A 87 6.40 13.35 7.72
N ALA A 88 6.76 12.30 6.98
CA ALA A 88 8.01 12.25 6.21
C ALA A 88 7.97 13.16 4.98
N LEU A 89 6.81 13.28 4.34
CA LEU A 89 6.60 14.07 3.13
C LEU A 89 5.98 15.45 3.43
N GLU A 90 5.73 15.75 4.70
CA GLU A 90 5.07 16.99 5.17
C GLU A 90 3.71 17.23 4.49
N LEU A 91 2.99 16.16 4.20
CA LEU A 91 1.68 16.21 3.55
C LEU A 91 0.57 16.11 4.60
N PRO A 92 -0.55 16.86 4.47
CA PRO A 92 -1.72 16.76 5.36
C PRO A 92 -2.53 15.48 5.10
N TRP A 93 -1.85 14.33 5.14
CA TRP A 93 -2.35 13.07 4.62
C TRP A 93 -3.45 12.47 5.50
N GLU A 94 -3.55 12.78 6.80
CA GLU A 94 -4.64 12.23 7.63
C GLU A 94 -6.04 12.57 7.07
N LYS A 95 -6.19 13.80 6.54
CA LYS A 95 -7.42 14.21 5.85
C LYS A 95 -7.54 13.56 4.46
N TYR A 96 -6.42 13.46 3.75
CA TYR A 96 -6.36 12.87 2.41
C TYR A 96 -6.61 11.34 2.40
N LEU A 97 -6.16 10.59 3.41
CA LEU A 97 -6.49 9.16 3.60
C LEU A 97 -7.98 8.99 3.83
N GLY A 98 -8.55 9.81 4.70
CA GLY A 98 -10.00 9.80 4.93
C GLY A 98 -10.76 10.03 3.62
N GLU A 99 -10.36 11.02 2.84
CA GLU A 99 -11.05 11.38 1.58
C GLU A 99 -10.78 10.40 0.43
N MET A 100 -9.55 9.92 0.25
CA MET A 100 -9.14 9.05 -0.86
C MET A 100 -9.35 7.56 -0.60
N HIS A 101 -9.36 7.12 0.66
CA HIS A 101 -9.38 5.70 1.01
C HIS A 101 -10.56 5.28 1.91
N GLU A 102 -11.24 6.18 2.65
CA GLU A 102 -12.19 5.70 3.68
C GLU A 102 -13.58 6.35 3.87
N PHE A 103 -13.87 7.61 3.56
CA PHE A 103 -15.04 8.24 4.23
C PHE A 103 -16.34 8.42 3.43
N THR A 104 -16.39 8.21 2.11
CA THR A 104 -17.66 8.40 1.35
C THR A 104 -17.91 7.44 0.20
N ALA A 105 -16.96 6.57 -0.16
CA ALA A 105 -17.17 5.59 -1.22
C ALA A 105 -16.51 4.23 -0.90
N PRO A 106 -16.92 3.16 -1.61
CA PRO A 106 -16.43 1.82 -1.38
C PRO A 106 -14.91 1.76 -1.59
N SER A 107 -14.15 1.27 -0.61
CA SER A 107 -12.69 1.14 -0.76
C SER A 107 -12.37 0.16 -1.88
N MET A 108 -11.49 0.54 -2.80
CA MET A 108 -11.08 -0.29 -3.94
C MET A 108 -9.91 -1.22 -3.59
N ASP A 109 -9.65 -1.39 -2.29
CA ASP A 109 -8.55 -2.23 -1.84
C ASP A 109 -8.83 -3.68 -2.21
N SER A 110 -7.79 -4.35 -2.68
CA SER A 110 -7.92 -5.74 -3.13
C SER A 110 -6.83 -6.62 -2.54
N LEU A 111 -7.21 -7.85 -2.24
CA LEU A 111 -6.34 -8.91 -1.78
C LEU A 111 -6.25 -9.98 -2.88
N LYS A 112 -5.03 -10.36 -3.24
CA LYS A 112 -4.75 -11.40 -4.23
C LYS A 112 -3.71 -12.36 -3.69
N THR A 113 -3.75 -13.59 -4.16
CA THR A 113 -2.75 -14.60 -3.86
C THR A 113 -2.04 -14.99 -5.14
N PHE A 114 -0.72 -15.07 -5.08
CA PHE A 114 0.14 -15.50 -6.20
C PHE A 114 0.99 -16.67 -5.72
N LYS A 115 1.23 -17.66 -6.57
CA LYS A 115 2.21 -18.69 -6.25
C LYS A 115 3.61 -18.10 -6.23
N SER A 116 4.55 -18.72 -5.52
CA SER A 116 5.96 -18.29 -5.39
C SER A 116 6.61 -17.83 -6.72
N ARG A 117 6.29 -18.51 -7.82
CA ARG A 117 6.87 -18.29 -9.17
C ARG A 117 5.99 -17.48 -10.10
N GLU A 118 4.77 -17.12 -9.68
CA GLU A 118 3.89 -16.29 -10.50
C GLU A 118 4.32 -14.82 -10.39
N PRO A 119 4.32 -14.09 -11.51
CA PRO A 119 4.64 -12.66 -11.48
C PRO A 119 3.57 -11.89 -10.71
N ILE A 120 4.00 -11.15 -9.69
CA ILE A 120 3.13 -10.21 -8.97
C ILE A 120 2.97 -8.98 -9.85
N ARG A 121 1.72 -8.64 -10.20
CA ARG A 121 1.43 -7.45 -11.03
C ARG A 121 1.65 -6.17 -10.24
N ASN A 122 2.14 -5.14 -10.91
CA ASN A 122 2.20 -3.80 -10.36
C ASN A 122 0.90 -3.06 -10.70
N GLU A 123 -0.02 -2.99 -9.75
CA GLU A 123 -1.34 -2.36 -9.96
C GLU A 123 -1.33 -0.90 -9.51
N TRP A 124 -2.32 -0.14 -9.98
CA TRP A 124 -2.54 1.23 -9.53
C TRP A 124 -2.94 1.25 -8.06
N SER A 125 -1.94 1.45 -7.20
CA SER A 125 -2.10 1.52 -5.75
C SER A 125 -1.31 2.68 -5.18
N THR A 126 -1.72 3.14 -4.00
CA THR A 126 -0.93 4.05 -3.17
C THR A 126 0.15 3.24 -2.44
N LEU A 127 -0.20 2.07 -1.92
CA LEU A 127 0.74 1.11 -1.34
C LEU A 127 0.43 -0.31 -1.85
N THR A 128 1.47 -1.12 -2.03
CA THR A 128 1.33 -2.55 -2.26
C THR A 128 2.02 -3.30 -1.12
N ILE A 129 1.25 -4.05 -0.34
CA ILE A 129 1.74 -4.82 0.81
C ILE A 129 1.86 -6.29 0.38
N ILE A 130 3.06 -6.85 0.50
CA ILE A 130 3.38 -8.21 0.07
C ILE A 130 3.85 -9.00 1.29
N VAL A 131 3.21 -10.13 1.55
CA VAL A 131 3.52 -11.05 2.65
C VAL A 131 3.65 -12.45 2.10
N ASN A 132 4.60 -13.22 2.61
CA ASN A 132 4.71 -14.63 2.25
C ASN A 132 3.91 -15.48 3.25
N THR A 133 3.10 -16.41 2.75
CA THR A 133 2.31 -17.30 3.61
C THR A 133 3.17 -18.22 4.48
N ALA A 134 4.41 -18.51 4.07
CA ALA A 134 5.37 -19.28 4.85
C ALA A 134 6.10 -18.46 5.93
N SER A 135 6.07 -17.12 5.86
CA SER A 135 6.71 -16.24 6.85
C SER A 135 5.91 -14.96 7.05
N LEU A 136 5.09 -14.99 8.09
CA LEU A 136 4.09 -13.96 8.41
C LEU A 136 4.62 -12.86 9.34
N GLN A 137 5.88 -12.93 9.75
CA GLN A 137 6.48 -11.98 10.69
C GLN A 137 6.93 -10.68 10.00
N SER A 138 6.92 -10.64 8.67
CA SER A 138 7.34 -9.46 7.95
C SER A 138 6.57 -9.23 6.66
N ALA A 139 6.50 -7.96 6.25
CA ALA A 139 5.86 -7.52 5.02
C ALA A 139 6.80 -6.62 4.23
N THR A 140 6.82 -6.81 2.92
CA THR A 140 7.38 -5.82 2.00
C THR A 140 6.29 -4.83 1.64
N VAL A 141 6.49 -3.55 1.95
CA VAL A 141 5.55 -2.47 1.61
C VAL A 141 6.17 -1.62 0.52
N LEU A 142 5.63 -1.74 -0.68
CA LEU A 142 6.08 -0.97 -1.85
C LEU A 142 5.28 0.31 -2.00
N TYR A 143 5.97 1.37 -2.41
CA TYR A 143 5.37 2.64 -2.79
C TYR A 143 4.76 2.48 -4.17
N GLY A 144 3.44 2.55 -4.25
CA GLY A 144 2.72 2.38 -5.51
C GLY A 144 2.79 3.63 -6.39
N THR A 145 2.45 3.48 -7.66
CA THR A 145 2.49 4.58 -8.63
C THR A 145 1.59 5.75 -8.21
N ALA A 146 0.46 5.48 -7.56
CA ALA A 146 -0.44 6.55 -7.10
C ALA A 146 0.22 7.42 -6.01
N LEU A 147 0.98 6.81 -5.10
CA LEU A 147 1.77 7.53 -4.09
C LEU A 147 2.79 8.47 -4.74
N SER A 148 3.51 8.01 -5.77
CA SER A 148 4.43 8.86 -6.51
C SER A 148 3.73 10.04 -7.18
N VAL A 149 2.54 9.85 -7.75
CA VAL A 149 1.76 10.95 -8.35
C VAL A 149 1.29 11.93 -7.28
N PHE A 150 0.79 11.44 -6.15
CA PHE A 150 0.28 12.27 -5.06
C PHE A 150 1.39 13.03 -4.34
N ALA A 151 2.56 12.41 -4.20
CA ALA A 151 3.75 13.01 -3.61
C ALA A 151 4.62 13.76 -4.64
N GLU A 152 4.10 14.05 -5.84
CA GLU A 152 4.79 14.83 -6.88
C GLU A 152 6.21 14.31 -7.22
N GLY A 153 6.38 12.99 -7.24
CA GLY A 153 7.64 12.32 -7.55
C GLY A 153 8.65 12.29 -6.39
N ALA A 154 8.23 12.59 -5.16
CA ALA A 154 9.07 12.47 -3.97
C ALA A 154 9.40 11.01 -3.62
N THR A 155 8.57 10.04 -4.05
CA THR A 155 8.86 8.61 -3.96
C THR A 155 9.26 8.05 -5.33
N ALA A 156 9.89 6.88 -5.36
CA ALA A 156 10.18 6.22 -6.63
C ALA A 156 8.90 5.83 -7.36
N VAL A 157 8.98 5.83 -8.70
CA VAL A 157 7.99 5.19 -9.55
C VAL A 157 8.46 3.76 -9.82
N VAL A 158 7.64 2.78 -9.47
CA VAL A 158 7.88 1.39 -9.87
C VAL A 158 7.54 1.28 -11.36
N ASN A 159 8.55 1.41 -12.21
CA ASN A 159 8.41 1.29 -13.66
C ASN A 159 8.40 -0.19 -14.05
N GLY A 160 7.21 -0.72 -14.36
CA GLY A 160 7.05 -2.10 -14.84
C GLY A 160 5.64 -2.64 -14.62
N GLU A 161 5.26 -3.63 -15.43
CA GLU A 161 3.97 -4.34 -15.30
C GLU A 161 3.97 -5.30 -14.09
N THR A 162 5.15 -5.65 -13.58
CA THR A 162 5.34 -6.62 -12.50
C THR A 162 6.31 -6.09 -11.45
N VAL A 163 6.08 -6.48 -10.20
CA VAL A 163 6.98 -6.21 -9.07
C VAL A 163 8.30 -6.95 -9.28
N ASP A 164 9.42 -6.25 -9.07
CA ASP A 164 10.74 -6.88 -9.02
C ASP A 164 10.86 -7.75 -7.76
N THR A 165 10.84 -9.08 -7.95
CA THR A 165 10.94 -10.05 -6.85
C THR A 165 12.26 -9.96 -6.09
N ASN A 166 13.29 -9.32 -6.63
CA ASN A 166 14.55 -9.06 -5.90
C ASN A 166 14.37 -8.07 -4.73
N LEU A 167 13.28 -7.29 -4.74
CA LEU A 167 12.93 -6.41 -3.62
C LEU A 167 12.30 -7.17 -2.46
N LEU A 168 11.80 -8.38 -2.70
CA LEU A 168 11.22 -9.24 -1.69
C LEU A 168 12.37 -9.89 -0.92
N SER A 169 12.64 -9.34 0.27
CA SER A 169 13.69 -9.80 1.19
C SER A 169 13.61 -11.30 1.51
N GLN A 170 12.41 -11.89 1.36
CA GLN A 170 12.17 -13.32 1.56
C GLN A 170 12.51 -14.21 0.35
N GLY A 171 13.08 -13.65 -0.73
CA GLY A 171 13.42 -14.36 -1.97
C GLY A 171 14.72 -15.17 -1.97
N GLN A 172 15.58 -15.03 -0.94
CA GLN A 172 16.78 -15.88 -0.80
C GLN A 172 16.46 -17.11 0.06
N GLY A 173 15.79 -18.11 -0.52
CA GLY A 173 15.67 -19.45 0.06
C GLY A 173 14.26 -19.90 0.47
N VAL A 174 13.24 -19.05 0.39
CA VAL A 174 11.85 -19.41 0.75
C VAL A 174 11.10 -19.87 -0.50
N ALA A 175 11.37 -21.08 -0.94
CA ALA A 175 10.75 -21.69 -2.11
C ALA A 175 9.33 -22.26 -1.85
N ASP A 176 8.83 -22.23 -0.61
CA ASP A 176 7.72 -23.10 -0.18
C ASP A 176 6.40 -22.38 0.13
N GLY A 177 6.29 -21.04 -0.05
CA GLY A 177 5.08 -20.27 0.27
C GLY A 177 4.46 -19.51 -0.91
N SER A 178 3.18 -19.17 -0.77
CA SER A 178 2.47 -18.25 -1.68
C SER A 178 2.68 -16.79 -1.26
N TRP A 179 2.58 -15.87 -2.22
CA TRP A 179 2.58 -14.44 -1.95
C TRP A 179 1.14 -13.95 -1.77
N LEU A 180 0.86 -13.40 -0.62
CA LEU A 180 -0.32 -12.61 -0.35
C LEU A 180 -0.01 -11.15 -0.70
N VAL A 181 -0.82 -10.55 -1.56
CA VAL A 181 -0.61 -9.18 -2.01
C VAL A 181 -1.87 -8.37 -1.79
N TYR A 182 -1.74 -7.30 -1.02
CA TYR A 182 -2.79 -6.35 -0.73
C TYR A 182 -2.49 -5.01 -1.40
N TYR A 183 -3.34 -4.61 -2.34
CA TYR A 183 -3.25 -3.34 -3.04
C TYR A 183 -4.15 -2.33 -2.35
N VAL A 184 -3.54 -1.26 -1.84
CA VAL A 184 -4.24 -0.13 -1.23
C VAL A 184 -4.56 0.86 -2.34
N SER A 185 -5.77 0.82 -2.85
CA SER A 185 -6.15 1.54 -4.07
C SER A 185 -6.84 2.86 -3.71
N PRO A 186 -6.45 3.99 -4.33
CA PRO A 186 -7.16 5.23 -4.12
C PRO A 186 -8.55 5.15 -4.76
N ASN A 187 -9.49 5.92 -4.23
CA ASN A 187 -10.82 6.02 -4.79
C ASN A 187 -10.81 6.78 -6.12
N ASN A 188 -11.14 6.05 -7.17
CA ASN A 188 -11.17 6.50 -8.56
C ASN A 188 -12.08 7.71 -8.83
N ASP A 189 -13.15 7.88 -8.04
CA ASP A 189 -14.15 8.92 -8.26
C ASP A 189 -13.95 10.18 -7.41
N VAL A 190 -12.92 10.20 -6.55
CA VAL A 190 -12.53 11.40 -5.80
C VAL A 190 -11.74 12.34 -6.69
N PHE A 191 -11.89 13.65 -6.46
CA PHE A 191 -11.11 14.67 -7.15
C PHE A 191 -9.68 14.70 -6.61
N TYR A 192 -8.73 14.65 -7.52
CA TYR A 192 -7.33 14.84 -7.17
C TYR A 192 -7.11 16.27 -6.67
N THR A 193 -6.47 16.39 -5.51
CA THR A 193 -6.01 17.65 -4.96
C THR A 193 -4.49 17.56 -4.80
N ARG A 194 -3.74 18.48 -5.43
CA ARG A 194 -2.28 18.55 -5.29
C ARG A 194 -1.91 18.79 -3.84
N THR A 195 -1.20 17.84 -3.26
CA THR A 195 -0.98 17.75 -1.82
C THR A 195 0.07 18.76 -1.32
N ALA A 196 0.88 19.36 -2.21
CA ALA A 196 1.73 20.51 -1.87
C ALA A 196 1.02 21.88 -1.98
N GLY A 197 -0.10 21.96 -2.71
CA GLY A 197 -0.83 23.22 -2.94
C GLY A 197 -1.91 23.52 -1.89
N ALA A 198 -2.53 22.49 -1.31
CA ALA A 198 -3.71 22.68 -0.45
C ALA A 198 -3.47 23.49 0.85
N LEU A 199 -2.21 23.69 1.26
CA LEU A 199 -1.86 24.53 2.41
C LEU A 199 -0.99 25.76 2.10
N MET A 200 -0.44 25.92 0.89
CA MET A 200 0.49 27.02 0.59
C MET A 200 0.21 27.79 -0.71
N SER A 201 -0.76 27.40 -1.53
CA SER A 201 -1.26 28.25 -2.62
C SER A 201 -2.66 27.83 -3.04
N PRO A 202 -3.65 28.73 -3.10
CA PRO A 202 -4.94 28.39 -3.68
C PRO A 202 -4.68 27.84 -5.10
N LEU A 203 -5.33 26.73 -5.42
CA LEU A 203 -5.43 26.25 -6.80
C LEU A 203 -5.67 27.45 -7.70
N SER A 204 -4.92 27.57 -8.79
CA SER A 204 -5.35 28.50 -9.84
C SER A 204 -6.80 28.15 -10.21
N SER A 205 -7.63 29.17 -10.45
CA SER A 205 -9.06 28.99 -10.75
C SER A 205 -9.30 27.91 -11.82
N ASP A 206 -8.39 27.83 -12.79
CA ASP A 206 -8.41 26.86 -13.89
C ASP A 206 -8.18 25.40 -13.44
N GLU A 207 -7.32 25.13 -12.45
CA GLU A 207 -7.09 23.76 -11.95
C GLU A 207 -8.24 23.29 -11.05
N TYR A 208 -8.84 24.19 -10.27
CA TYR A 208 -10.05 23.91 -9.49
C TYR A 208 -11.27 23.65 -10.42
N GLU A 209 -11.36 24.38 -11.53
CA GLU A 209 -12.41 24.19 -12.54
C GLU A 209 -12.26 22.89 -13.34
N ARG A 210 -11.02 22.43 -13.58
CA ARG A 210 -10.76 21.19 -14.35
C ARG A 210 -11.17 19.90 -13.65
N ARG A 211 -11.28 19.88 -12.31
CA ARG A 211 -11.81 18.76 -11.52
C ARG A 211 -11.38 17.37 -12.03
N ILE A 212 -10.07 17.13 -12.10
CA ILE A 212 -9.51 15.84 -12.54
C ILE A 212 -9.83 14.77 -11.49
N ARG A 213 -10.43 13.65 -11.90
CA ARG A 213 -10.66 12.52 -11.00
C ARG A 213 -9.43 11.64 -10.93
N VAL A 214 -9.25 10.92 -9.82
CA VAL A 214 -8.13 9.99 -9.63
C VAL A 214 -8.02 8.97 -10.76
N ARG A 215 -9.15 8.44 -11.27
CA ARG A 215 -9.15 7.50 -12.40
C ARG A 215 -8.56 8.06 -13.69
N ASP A 216 -8.57 9.38 -13.85
CA ASP A 216 -8.07 10.07 -15.03
C ASP A 216 -6.55 10.35 -14.91
N LEU A 217 -5.93 10.04 -13.76
CA LEU A 217 -4.49 10.16 -13.53
C LEU A 217 -3.71 8.92 -13.97
N TYR A 218 -4.33 7.74 -13.96
CA TYR A 218 -3.68 6.49 -14.36
C TYR A 218 -3.07 6.52 -15.78
N PRO A 219 -3.71 7.14 -16.80
CA PRO A 219 -3.13 7.27 -18.14
C PRO A 219 -1.99 8.31 -18.26
N LEU A 220 -1.78 9.13 -17.22
CA LEU A 220 -0.78 10.19 -17.19
C LEU A 220 0.50 9.80 -16.42
N ALA A 221 0.48 8.63 -15.76
CA ALA A 221 1.54 8.11 -14.92
C ALA A 221 2.50 7.18 -15.69
#